data_AF-A0A436RMH4-F1
#
_entry.id   AF-A0A436RMH4-F1
#
_cell.length_a   1.000
_cell.length_b   1.000
_cell.length_c   1.000
_cell.angle_alpha   90.00
_cell.angle_beta   90.00
_cell.angle_gamma   90.00
#
_symmetry.space_group_name_H-M   'P 1'
#
loop_
_entity.id
_entity.type
_entity.pdbx_description
1 polymer ?
#
loop_
_entity_poly.entity_id
_entity_poly.type
_entity_poly.pdbx_seq_one_letter_code
_entity_poly.pdbx_strand_id
1 'polypeptide(L)'
;SGLPSDAFLFAGFLPVKTGQRLAKLETFKAVPATLIFFESPRRLAETLAAMVEALGGARKAAIGRELTKAFEEMRTGTLAELAGHYAAADTPKGEIVVCVGPPEAAEEQPADIDRLLLSLAAEMPASKAASEAAKMTGGQKQALYRRLLELKDGP
;
A
#
# COMPACT_ATOMS: atom_id res chain seq x y z
N SER A 1 -11.70 -8.74 8.49
CA SER A 1 -10.66 -7.73 8.16
C SER A 1 -11.24 -6.35 7.83
N GLY A 2 -12.42 -6.24 7.19
CA GLY A 2 -12.95 -4.94 6.73
C GLY A 2 -12.21 -4.35 5.52
N LEU A 3 -11.38 -5.16 4.85
CA LEU A 3 -10.65 -4.80 3.63
C LEU A 3 -11.42 -5.23 2.38
N PRO A 4 -11.14 -4.63 1.20
CA PRO A 4 -11.73 -5.07 -0.06
C PRO A 4 -11.52 -6.57 -0.31
N SER A 5 -12.56 -7.25 -0.80
CA SER A 5 -12.57 -8.70 -1.01
C SER A 5 -12.96 -9.11 -2.44
N ASP A 6 -13.11 -8.14 -3.34
CA ASP A 6 -13.32 -8.32 -4.78
C ASP A 6 -12.09 -8.92 -5.48
N ALA A 7 -10.89 -8.63 -4.97
CA ALA A 7 -9.65 -9.30 -5.35
C ALA A 7 -8.75 -9.53 -4.12
N PHE A 8 -8.23 -10.75 -3.98
CA PHE A 8 -7.23 -11.07 -2.96
C PHE A 8 -6.17 -12.05 -3.48
N LEU A 9 -4.97 -11.94 -2.92
CA LEU A 9 -3.85 -12.83 -3.16
C LEU A 9 -3.50 -13.55 -1.86
N PHE A 10 -3.61 -14.87 -1.86
CA PHE A 10 -3.12 -15.70 -0.77
C PHE A 10 -1.62 -15.99 -0.95
N ALA A 11 -0.79 -15.39 -0.11
CA ALA A 11 0.67 -15.46 -0.19
C ALA A 11 1.28 -16.56 0.70
N GLY A 12 0.47 -17.20 1.56
CA GLY A 12 0.92 -18.23 2.48
C GLY A 12 1.92 -17.70 3.52
N PHE A 13 2.96 -18.49 3.81
CA PHE A 13 4.02 -18.10 4.75
C PHE A 13 5.17 -17.37 4.07
N LEU A 14 5.67 -16.32 4.72
CA LEU A 14 6.88 -15.62 4.28
C LEU A 14 8.15 -16.41 4.65
N PRO A 15 9.24 -16.27 3.85
CA PRO A 15 10.54 -16.82 4.19
C PRO A 15 11.00 -16.43 5.60
N VAL A 16 11.72 -17.34 6.27
CA VAL A 16 12.20 -17.12 7.65
C VAL A 16 13.38 -16.13 7.68
N LYS A 17 14.23 -16.14 6.64
CA LYS A 17 15.42 -15.28 6.58
C LYS A 17 15.02 -13.85 6.25
N THR A 18 15.46 -12.88 7.06
CA THR A 18 15.12 -11.45 6.95
C THR A 18 15.24 -10.90 5.53
N GLY A 19 16.39 -11.09 4.87
CA GLY A 19 16.60 -10.59 3.51
C GLY A 19 15.66 -11.23 2.46
N GLN A 20 15.36 -12.53 2.60
CA GLN A 20 14.42 -13.21 1.69
C GLN A 20 12.97 -12.80 1.95
N ARG A 21 12.62 -12.56 3.22
CA ARG A 21 11.31 -12.05 3.61
C ARG A 21 11.06 -10.67 3.01
N LEU A 22 12.01 -9.75 3.16
CA LEU A 22 11.92 -8.40 2.62
C LEU A 22 11.83 -8.43 1.08
N ALA A 23 12.74 -9.17 0.42
CA ALA A 23 12.73 -9.30 -1.03
C ALA A 23 11.40 -9.87 -1.55
N LYS A 24 10.81 -10.85 -0.84
CA LYS A 24 9.50 -11.41 -1.19
C LYS A 24 8.38 -10.39 -1.00
N LEU A 25 8.40 -9.62 0.09
CA LEU A 25 7.41 -8.58 0.36
C LEU A 25 7.41 -7.46 -0.70
N GLU A 26 8.60 -7.03 -1.15
CA GLU A 26 8.72 -6.03 -2.22
C GLU A 26 8.00 -6.45 -3.52
N THR A 27 7.98 -7.75 -3.84
CA THR A 27 7.23 -8.25 -5.02
C THR A 27 5.72 -8.01 -4.93
N PHE A 28 5.19 -7.74 -3.73
CA PHE A 28 3.76 -7.52 -3.50
C PHE A 28 3.37 -6.05 -3.38
N LYS A 29 4.34 -5.13 -3.38
CA LYS A 29 4.13 -3.71 -3.09
C LYS A 29 3.02 -3.09 -3.94
N ALA A 30 3.07 -3.32 -5.25
CA ALA A 30 2.13 -2.77 -6.23
C ALA A 30 0.91 -3.67 -6.53
N VAL A 31 0.75 -4.81 -5.85
CA VAL A 31 -0.37 -5.73 -6.11
C VAL A 31 -1.70 -5.07 -5.73
N PRO A 32 -2.62 -4.83 -6.68
CA PRO A 32 -3.87 -4.12 -6.44
C PRO A 32 -4.95 -5.04 -5.85
N ALA A 33 -4.61 -5.76 -4.79
CA ALA A 33 -5.49 -6.71 -4.13
C ALA A 33 -5.16 -6.80 -2.63
N THR A 34 -6.11 -7.30 -1.84
CA THR A 34 -5.83 -7.67 -0.45
C THR A 34 -4.85 -8.84 -0.41
N LEU A 35 -3.74 -8.68 0.30
CA LEU A 35 -2.74 -9.71 0.51
C LEU A 35 -3.05 -10.48 1.80
N ILE A 36 -3.00 -11.80 1.76
CA ILE A 36 -3.29 -12.67 2.91
C ILE A 36 -2.07 -13.55 3.18
N PHE A 37 -1.56 -13.48 4.42
CA PHE A 37 -0.42 -14.25 4.89
C PHE A 37 -0.80 -15.09 6.10
N PHE A 38 -0.17 -16.24 6.24
CA PHE A 38 -0.09 -16.95 7.51
C PHE A 38 1.22 -16.60 8.21
N GLU A 39 1.17 -16.51 9.54
CA GLU A 39 2.36 -16.26 10.34
C GLU A 39 2.31 -16.98 11.69
N SER A 40 3.50 -17.32 12.20
CA SER A 40 3.69 -17.80 13.55
C SER A 40 3.60 -16.63 14.54
N PRO A 41 2.99 -16.82 15.73
CA PRO A 41 2.96 -15.77 16.74
C PRO A 41 4.33 -15.22 17.15
N ARG A 42 5.34 -16.10 17.19
CA ARG A 42 6.71 -15.72 17.55
C ARG A 42 7.37 -14.82 16.51
N ARG A 43 6.89 -14.89 15.27
CA ARG A 43 7.42 -14.15 14.12
C ARG A 43 6.58 -12.93 13.76
N LEU A 44 5.44 -12.72 14.42
CA LEU A 44 4.50 -11.68 14.01
C LEU A 44 5.14 -10.29 14.07
N ALA A 45 5.80 -9.94 15.17
CA ALA A 45 6.40 -8.62 15.34
C ALA A 45 7.47 -8.33 14.28
N GLU A 46 8.39 -9.28 14.02
CA GLU A 46 9.42 -9.12 12.99
C GLU A 46 8.84 -9.05 11.57
N THR A 47 7.72 -9.73 11.34
CA THR A 47 7.07 -9.78 10.03
C THR A 47 6.31 -8.49 9.77
N LEU A 48 5.60 -7.94 10.76
CA LEU A 48 4.95 -6.65 10.65
C LEU A 48 5.96 -5.52 10.45
N ALA A 49 7.11 -5.56 11.13
CA ALA A 49 8.19 -4.61 10.88
C ALA A 49 8.69 -4.66 9.42
N ALA A 50 8.93 -5.86 8.89
CA ALA A 50 9.32 -6.03 7.48
C ALA A 50 8.22 -5.60 6.49
N MET A 51 6.95 -5.80 6.84
CA MET A 51 5.81 -5.32 6.04
C MET A 51 5.73 -3.80 6.02
N VAL A 52 5.99 -3.12 7.14
CA VAL A 52 6.07 -1.65 7.19
C VAL A 52 7.17 -1.14 6.28
N GLU A 53 8.35 -1.78 6.33
CA GLU A 53 9.51 -1.43 5.49
C GLU A 53 9.20 -1.57 3.99
N ALA A 54 8.67 -2.72 3.57
CA ALA A 54 8.46 -3.01 2.15
C ALA A 54 7.15 -2.44 1.56
N LEU A 55 6.06 -2.53 2.32
CA LEU A 55 4.70 -2.21 1.82
C LEU A 55 4.22 -0.81 2.23
N GLY A 56 4.95 -0.14 3.14
CA GLY A 56 4.61 1.17 3.67
C GLY A 56 3.70 1.13 4.91
N GLY A 57 4.00 1.98 5.89
CA GLY A 57 3.33 1.96 7.19
C GLY A 57 1.85 2.37 7.18
N ALA A 58 1.41 3.21 6.23
CA ALA A 58 0.04 3.73 6.17
C ALA A 58 -1.01 2.69 5.72
N ARG A 59 -0.56 1.65 5.00
CA ARG A 59 -1.43 0.65 4.38
C ARG A 59 -2.32 -0.03 5.43
N LYS A 60 -3.63 -0.06 5.19
CA LYS A 60 -4.61 -0.70 6.09
C LYS A 60 -4.36 -2.20 6.16
N ALA A 61 -4.46 -2.76 7.36
CA ALA A 61 -4.25 -4.17 7.62
C ALA A 61 -5.15 -4.68 8.75
N ALA A 62 -5.26 -6.00 8.85
CA ALA A 62 -6.01 -6.71 9.87
C ALA A 62 -5.24 -7.97 10.31
N ILE A 63 -5.19 -8.22 11.61
CA ILE A 63 -4.60 -9.41 12.22
C ILE A 63 -5.72 -10.23 12.83
N GLY A 64 -5.97 -11.42 12.28
CA GLY A 64 -6.90 -12.39 12.82
C GLY A 64 -6.17 -13.44 13.64
N ARG A 65 -6.70 -13.77 14.81
CA ARG A 65 -6.16 -14.79 15.73
C ARG A 65 -7.22 -15.83 16.06
N GLU A 66 -6.79 -17.10 16.16
CA GLU A 66 -7.62 -18.22 16.66
C GLU A 66 -9.03 -18.27 16.04
N LEU A 67 -9.11 -18.37 14.71
CA LEU A 67 -10.38 -18.44 13.95
C LEU A 67 -11.21 -19.70 14.24
N THR A 68 -10.80 -20.55 15.18
CA THR A 68 -11.61 -21.67 15.70
C THR A 68 -11.52 -21.73 17.24
N LYS A 69 -12.69 -21.52 17.88
CA LYS A 69 -13.05 -21.59 19.33
C LYS A 69 -12.95 -20.29 20.14
N ALA A 70 -14.13 -19.79 20.54
CA ALA A 70 -14.47 -18.94 21.70
C ALA A 70 -13.71 -17.61 21.97
N PHE A 71 -12.53 -17.37 21.39
CA PHE A 71 -11.68 -16.21 21.64
C PHE A 71 -11.14 -15.61 20.33
N GLU A 72 -12.01 -15.51 19.31
CA GLU A 72 -11.65 -14.85 18.05
C GLU A 72 -11.33 -13.37 18.32
N GLU A 73 -10.10 -12.97 17.99
CA GLU A 73 -9.66 -11.58 18.05
C GLU A 73 -9.29 -11.11 16.64
N MET A 74 -9.93 -10.02 16.21
CA MET A 74 -9.59 -9.31 14.97
C MET A 74 -9.13 -7.92 15.32
N ARG A 75 -7.88 -7.60 14.98
CA ARG A 75 -7.30 -6.28 15.22
C ARG A 75 -7.05 -5.58 13.89
N THR A 76 -7.60 -4.40 13.70
CA THR A 76 -7.48 -3.61 12.47
C THR A 76 -6.76 -2.30 12.72
N GLY A 77 -6.00 -1.82 11.74
CA GLY A 77 -5.27 -0.56 11.81
C GLY A 77 -4.43 -0.34 10.56
N THR A 78 -3.51 0.62 10.61
CA THR A 78 -2.41 0.70 9.66
C THR A 78 -1.33 -0.32 10.01
N LEU A 79 -0.49 -0.70 9.03
CA LEU A 79 0.67 -1.57 9.29
C LEU A 79 1.56 -1.01 10.41
N ALA A 80 1.78 0.30 10.45
CA ALA A 80 2.58 0.94 11.49
C ALA A 80 1.95 0.81 12.89
N GLU A 81 0.64 1.05 13.03
CA GLU A 81 -0.07 0.90 14.30
C GLU A 81 -0.03 -0.54 14.81
N LEU A 82 -0.26 -1.51 13.91
CA LEU A 82 -0.24 -2.93 14.26
C LEU A 82 1.18 -3.41 14.60
N ALA A 83 2.19 -2.98 13.84
CA ALA A 83 3.59 -3.27 14.15
C ALA A 83 3.98 -2.73 15.53
N GLY A 84 3.62 -1.48 15.83
CA GLY A 84 3.87 -0.86 17.14
C GLY A 84 3.19 -1.62 18.28
N HIS A 85 1.94 -2.05 18.08
CA HIS A 85 1.24 -2.85 19.08
C HIS A 85 1.92 -4.19 19.34
N TYR A 86 2.18 -4.99 18.30
CA TYR A 86 2.73 -6.34 18.47
C TYR A 86 4.23 -6.35 18.80
N ALA A 87 4.93 -5.22 18.67
CA ALA A 87 6.26 -5.04 19.23
C ALA A 87 6.24 -4.87 20.76
N ALA A 88 5.18 -4.30 21.32
CA ALA A 88 5.05 -4.03 22.76
C ALA A 88 4.20 -5.07 23.51
N ALA A 89 3.33 -5.79 22.81
CA ALA A 89 2.44 -6.80 23.39
C ALA A 89 3.17 -8.12 23.66
N ASP A 90 2.62 -8.91 24.60
CA ASP A 90 3.04 -10.30 24.77
C ASP A 90 2.84 -11.12 23.49
N THR A 91 3.65 -12.17 23.32
CA THR A 91 3.54 -13.04 22.16
C THR A 91 2.13 -13.65 22.11
N PRO A 92 1.38 -13.41 21.02
CA PRO A 92 0.03 -13.96 20.90
C PRO A 92 0.06 -15.49 20.92
N LYS A 93 -1.06 -16.10 21.29
CA LYS A 93 -1.30 -17.54 21.11
C LYS A 93 -2.12 -17.78 19.85
N GLY A 94 -1.98 -19.00 19.32
CA GLY A 94 -2.79 -19.51 18.22
C GLY A 94 -2.20 -19.32 16.82
N GLU A 95 -3.03 -19.58 15.82
CA GLU A 95 -2.71 -19.33 14.42
C GLU A 95 -3.01 -17.87 14.07
N ILE A 96 -2.18 -17.26 13.22
CA ILE A 96 -2.30 -15.85 12.85
C ILE A 96 -2.47 -15.72 11.35
N VAL A 97 -3.49 -14.96 10.97
CA VAL A 97 -3.70 -14.49 9.61
C VAL A 97 -3.45 -12.99 9.57
N VAL A 98 -2.54 -12.57 8.68
CA VAL A 98 -2.27 -11.16 8.41
C VAL A 98 -2.88 -10.81 7.07
N CYS A 99 -3.85 -9.91 7.08
CA CYS A 99 -4.44 -9.34 5.87
C CYS A 99 -3.91 -7.91 5.69
N VAL A 100 -3.40 -7.57 4.51
CA VAL A 100 -2.95 -6.22 4.15
C VAL A 100 -3.77 -5.77 2.96
N GLY A 101 -4.40 -4.59 3.01
CA GLY A 101 -5.23 -4.06 1.93
C GLY A 101 -4.43 -3.84 0.64
N PRO A 102 -5.04 -3.40 -0.47
CA PRO A 102 -4.29 -2.92 -1.64
C PRO A 102 -3.39 -1.73 -1.27
N PRO A 103 -2.39 -1.36 -2.10
CA PRO A 103 -1.69 -0.09 -1.92
C PRO A 103 -2.74 1.03 -1.91
N GLU A 104 -2.54 2.04 -1.08
CA GLU A 104 -3.32 3.27 -1.24
C GLU A 104 -3.11 3.75 -2.67
N ALA A 105 -4.21 4.12 -3.34
CA ALA A 105 -4.09 4.78 -4.63
C ALA A 105 -3.10 5.91 -4.41
N ALA A 106 -2.00 5.92 -5.16
CA ALA A 106 -1.04 7.00 -5.04
C ALA A 106 -1.84 8.29 -5.20
N GLU A 107 -1.93 9.09 -4.15
CA GLU A 107 -2.26 10.49 -4.34
C GLU A 107 -1.14 10.99 -5.23
N GLU A 108 -1.46 11.16 -6.51
CA GLU A 108 -0.53 11.63 -7.50
C GLU A 108 -0.04 12.98 -7.02
N GLN A 109 1.18 12.98 -6.48
CA GLN A 109 1.67 14.16 -5.80
C GLN A 109 1.68 15.30 -6.81
N PRO A 110 1.18 16.49 -6.46
CA PRO A 110 1.11 17.62 -7.39
C PRO A 110 2.45 17.90 -8.06
N ALA A 111 3.57 17.68 -7.35
CA ALA A 111 4.92 17.87 -7.89
C ALA A 111 5.29 16.86 -9.01
N ASP A 112 4.77 15.63 -8.98
CA ASP A 112 5.00 14.62 -10.01
C ASP A 112 4.13 14.90 -11.25
N ILE A 113 2.87 15.27 -11.01
CA ILE A 113 1.96 15.75 -12.07
C ILE A 113 2.54 17.00 -12.75
N ASP A 114 3.02 17.99 -11.99
CA ASP A 114 3.56 19.24 -12.54
C ASP A 114 4.79 18.98 -13.42
N ARG A 115 5.70 18.08 -12.99
CA ARG A 115 6.86 17.65 -13.79
C ARG A 115 6.43 16.94 -15.07
N LEU A 116 5.48 16.02 -14.98
CA LEU A 116 4.91 15.32 -16.14
C LEU A 116 4.28 16.31 -17.12
N LEU A 117 3.47 17.25 -16.63
CA LEU A 117 2.81 18.27 -17.43
C LEU A 117 3.83 19.16 -18.17
N LEU A 118 4.88 19.62 -17.48
CA LEU A 118 5.94 20.45 -18.09
C LEU A 118 6.74 19.65 -19.13
N SER A 119 7.09 18.39 -18.84
CA SER A 119 7.80 17.52 -19.77
C SER A 119 6.99 17.27 -21.05
N LEU A 120 5.72 16.91 -20.93
CA LEU A 120 4.84 16.72 -22.10
C LEU A 120 4.65 18.02 -22.87
N ALA A 121 4.46 19.15 -22.16
CA ALA A 121 4.26 20.44 -22.79
C ALA A 121 5.50 21.01 -23.51
N ALA A 122 6.68 20.41 -23.31
CA ALA A 122 7.88 20.71 -24.10
C ALA A 122 7.82 20.10 -25.50
N GLU A 123 7.10 19.00 -25.69
CA GLU A 123 7.02 18.29 -26.98
C GLU A 123 5.67 18.45 -27.69
N MET A 124 4.62 18.89 -26.98
CA MET A 124 3.29 19.04 -27.58
C MET A 124 2.49 20.24 -27.04
N PRO A 125 1.45 20.69 -27.76
CA PRO A 125 0.59 21.77 -27.30
C PRO A 125 -0.04 21.48 -25.94
N ALA A 126 -0.24 22.51 -25.11
CA ALA A 126 -0.70 22.37 -23.74
C ALA A 126 -2.00 21.54 -23.58
N SER A 127 -2.94 21.68 -24.52
CA SER A 127 -4.20 20.91 -24.51
C SER A 127 -3.97 19.41 -24.75
N LYS A 128 -2.97 19.07 -25.58
CA LYS A 128 -2.57 17.69 -25.86
C LYS A 128 -1.76 17.13 -24.69
N ALA A 129 -0.85 17.90 -24.11
CA ALA A 129 -0.09 17.53 -22.91
C ALA A 129 -1.03 17.20 -21.74
N ALA A 130 -2.00 18.07 -21.45
CA ALA A 130 -3.00 17.82 -20.40
C ALA A 130 -3.89 16.60 -20.70
N SER A 131 -4.19 16.33 -21.98
CA SER A 131 -4.95 15.14 -22.36
C SER A 131 -4.15 13.86 -22.19
N GLU A 132 -2.84 13.89 -22.41
CA GLU A 132 -1.98 12.72 -22.26
C GLU A 132 -1.69 12.45 -20.78
N ALA A 133 -1.40 13.49 -20.00
CA ALA A 133 -1.32 13.41 -18.55
C ALA A 133 -2.61 12.82 -17.95
N ALA A 134 -3.80 13.29 -18.38
CA ALA A 134 -5.07 12.72 -17.93
C ALA A 134 -5.21 11.21 -18.17
N LYS A 135 -4.62 10.67 -19.25
CA LYS A 135 -4.63 9.22 -19.50
C LYS A 135 -3.62 8.49 -18.63
N MET A 136 -2.46 9.08 -18.41
CA MET A 136 -1.37 8.49 -17.64
C MET A 136 -1.65 8.49 -16.14
N THR A 137 -2.37 9.51 -15.66
CA THR A 137 -2.63 9.75 -14.23
C THR A 137 -4.11 9.54 -13.86
N GLY A 138 -5.02 9.43 -14.83
CA GLY A 138 -6.47 9.37 -14.54
C GLY A 138 -7.05 10.70 -14.01
N GLY A 139 -6.25 11.77 -13.94
CA GLY A 139 -6.72 13.10 -13.56
C GLY A 139 -7.64 13.74 -14.59
N GLN A 140 -8.42 14.76 -14.20
CA GLN A 140 -9.31 15.46 -15.12
C GLN A 140 -8.53 16.38 -16.07
N LYS A 141 -8.66 16.16 -17.38
CA LYS A 141 -8.01 16.98 -18.43
C LYS A 141 -8.14 18.49 -18.19
N GLN A 142 -9.33 18.96 -17.82
CA GLN A 142 -9.58 20.41 -17.64
C GLN A 142 -8.82 20.98 -16.44
N ALA A 143 -8.72 20.22 -15.34
CA ALA A 143 -7.94 20.61 -14.17
C ALA A 143 -6.44 20.62 -14.48
N LEU A 144 -5.95 19.56 -15.14
CA LEU A 144 -4.54 19.45 -15.56
C LEU A 144 -4.13 20.52 -16.57
N TYR A 145 -5.04 20.89 -17.48
CA TYR A 145 -4.80 21.99 -18.42
C TYR A 145 -4.69 23.33 -17.72
N ARG A 146 -5.58 23.63 -16.77
CA ARG A 146 -5.51 24.84 -15.95
C ARG A 146 -4.21 24.90 -15.16
N ARG A 147 -3.84 23.79 -14.51
CA ARG A 147 -2.58 23.67 -13.76
C ARG A 147 -1.36 23.94 -14.63
N LEU A 148 -1.33 23.39 -15.85
CA LEU A 148 -0.23 23.62 -16.78
C LEU A 148 -0.11 25.09 -17.21
N LEU A 149 -1.23 25.82 -17.33
CA LEU A 149 -1.19 27.26 -17.61
C LEU A 149 -0.60 28.03 -16.42
N GLU A 150 -1.04 27.73 -15.19
CA GLU A 150 -0.47 28.33 -13.96
C GLU A 150 1.05 28.11 -13.86
N LEU A 151 1.54 26.92 -14.23
CA LEU A 151 2.97 26.61 -14.23
C LEU A 151 3.77 27.36 -15.30
N LYS A 152 3.14 27.68 -16.43
CA LYS A 152 3.78 28.42 -17.53
C LYS A 152 3.78 29.92 -17.31
N ASP A 153 2.74 30.44 -16.67
CA ASP A 153 2.62 31.87 -16.39
C ASP A 153 3.49 32.30 -15.19
N GLY A 154 4.00 31.34 -14.41
CA GLY A 154 4.86 31.57 -13.25
C GLY A 154 4.11 32.21 -12.07
N PRO A 155 4.61 32.08 -10.83
CA PRO A 155 4.18 32.93 -9.73
C PRO A 155 4.64 34.38 -9.90
#